data_AF-A0AA39FMZ2-F1
#
_entry.id   AF-A0AA39FMZ2-F1
#
_cell.length_a   1.000
_cell.length_b   1.000
_cell.length_c   1.000
_cell.angle_alpha   90.00
_cell.angle_beta   90.00
_cell.angle_gamma   90.00
#
_symmetry.space_group_name_H-M   'P 1'
#
loop_
_entity.id
_entity.type
_entity.pdbx_description
1 polymer ?
#
loop_
_entity_poly.entity_id
_entity_poly.type
_entity_poly.pdbx_seq_one_letter_code
_entity_poly.pdbx_strand_id
1 'polypeptide(L)'
;MEANNTAQWRYSIWCRDHHKTCFKCVYQSVSSPHIRITDCITDWKKINITKMDGNIREKMKKNPREGANFFNAVTYTWMLEIFHLGYKRDLELEDLYEPLKEHKSNIMGDKLAAVWRNHLESCKKKNSNKNNIPINLRRVLIRVFGARFAFYGLIALLMEVVMRVIQPLVLGRFVQYFIDDNISVNEAYIYASCIILTAIINVIFEIMDTGSIVEFDHPHILLQNESGFFSNMVRETGNTSAKILAAIAKETYEKYQSISTSTIYTSKNKPTFDTVF
;
A
#
# COMPACT_ATOMS: atom_id res chain seq x y z
N MET A 1 -33.00 -43.53 37.29
CA MET A 1 -31.89 -42.56 37.34
C MET A 1 -30.97 -42.86 36.15
N GLU A 2 -31.47 -42.69 34.93
CA GLU A 2 -31.39 -41.43 34.16
C GLU A 2 -29.96 -41.05 33.75
N ALA A 3 -29.61 -41.49 32.54
CA ALA A 3 -29.06 -40.73 31.41
C ALA A 3 -27.66 -40.06 31.47
N ASN A 4 -26.82 -40.54 30.53
CA ASN A 4 -25.94 -39.79 29.62
C ASN A 4 -24.69 -39.10 30.16
N ASN A 5 -23.53 -39.73 29.91
CA ASN A 5 -22.23 -39.04 29.84
C ASN A 5 -21.44 -39.41 28.57
N THR A 6 -22.12 -39.41 27.42
CA THR A 6 -21.52 -39.59 26.09
C THR A 6 -21.92 -38.42 25.18
N ALA A 7 -21.35 -37.23 25.38
CA ALA A 7 -21.58 -36.08 24.50
C ALA A 7 -20.44 -35.04 24.44
N GLN A 8 -19.20 -35.38 24.80
CA GLN A 8 -18.10 -34.39 24.87
C GLN A 8 -17.14 -34.36 23.67
N TRP A 9 -17.38 -35.16 22.62
CA TRP A 9 -16.48 -35.24 21.44
C TRP A 9 -17.10 -34.89 20.07
N ARG A 10 -18.30 -34.28 20.01
CA ARG A 10 -18.95 -33.96 18.73
C ARG A 10 -18.87 -32.52 18.23
N TYR A 11 -18.14 -31.62 18.90
CA TYR A 11 -18.06 -30.20 18.48
C TYR A 11 -16.80 -29.80 17.71
N SER A 12 -15.84 -30.68 17.47
CA SER A 12 -14.58 -30.37 16.78
C SER A 12 -14.58 -30.59 15.25
N ILE A 13 -15.72 -30.96 14.63
CA ILE A 13 -15.77 -31.36 13.20
C ILE A 13 -16.55 -30.39 12.30
N TRP A 14 -17.05 -29.25 12.82
CA TRP A 14 -17.85 -28.31 12.01
C TRP A 14 -17.22 -26.91 11.91
N CYS A 15 -15.98 -26.83 11.42
CA CYS A 15 -15.38 -25.58 10.96
C CYS A 15 -14.43 -25.82 9.76
N ARG A 16 -15.02 -26.31 8.68
CA ARG A 16 -14.45 -26.22 7.33
C ARG A 16 -15.54 -25.67 6.42
N ASP A 17 -15.81 -24.38 6.56
CA ASP A 17 -16.34 -23.56 5.48
C ASP A 17 -16.08 -22.09 5.79
N HIS A 18 -15.30 -21.47 4.91
CA HIS A 18 -14.92 -20.07 4.98
C HIS A 18 -16.18 -19.18 4.81
N HIS A 19 -16.17 -18.02 5.48
CA HIS A 19 -17.02 -16.84 5.25
C HIS A 19 -18.38 -16.64 5.95
N LYS A 20 -19.03 -17.61 6.63
CA LYS A 20 -20.39 -17.36 7.18
C LYS A 20 -20.61 -17.54 8.69
N THR A 21 -19.61 -17.93 9.48
CA THR A 21 -19.75 -18.21 10.92
C THR A 21 -19.44 -17.04 11.87
N CYS A 22 -18.86 -15.93 11.39
CA CYS A 22 -18.44 -14.84 12.27
C CYS A 22 -19.61 -14.14 12.99
N PHE A 23 -20.79 -14.07 12.36
CA PHE A 23 -21.97 -13.42 12.97
C PHE A 23 -22.61 -14.27 14.08
N LYS A 24 -22.53 -15.60 13.99
CA LYS A 24 -23.16 -16.50 14.97
C LYS A 24 -22.39 -16.53 16.29
N CYS A 25 -21.06 -16.37 16.24
CA CYS A 25 -20.23 -16.23 17.45
C CYS A 25 -20.51 -14.95 18.24
N VAL A 26 -20.79 -13.83 17.57
CA VAL A 26 -21.13 -12.56 18.25
C VAL A 26 -22.49 -12.67 18.96
N TYR A 27 -23.45 -13.38 18.37
CA TYR A 27 -24.78 -13.55 18.95
C TYR A 27 -24.80 -14.51 20.15
N GLN A 28 -24.00 -15.59 20.11
CA GLN A 28 -23.94 -16.58 21.20
C GLN A 28 -23.13 -16.11 22.43
N SER A 29 -22.35 -15.03 22.32
CA SER A 29 -21.56 -14.48 23.44
C SER A 29 -22.33 -13.60 24.43
N VAL A 30 -23.61 -13.32 24.19
CA VAL A 30 -24.44 -12.49 25.08
C VAL A 30 -24.99 -13.28 26.29
N SER A 31 -24.87 -14.62 26.31
CA SER A 31 -25.49 -15.47 27.35
C SER A 31 -24.53 -16.26 28.26
N SER A 32 -23.24 -15.92 28.36
CA SER A 32 -22.34 -16.59 29.32
C SER A 32 -21.21 -15.66 29.83
N PRO A 33 -20.98 -15.53 31.15
CA PRO A 33 -20.13 -14.46 31.69
C PRO A 33 -18.63 -14.79 31.77
N HIS A 34 -18.18 -15.96 31.32
CA HIS A 34 -16.83 -16.46 31.63
C HIS A 34 -15.80 -16.43 30.49
N ILE A 35 -16.10 -15.88 29.32
CA ILE A 35 -15.14 -15.81 28.20
C ILE A 35 -14.99 -14.36 27.73
N ARG A 36 -13.86 -13.74 28.04
CA ARG A 36 -13.51 -12.39 27.56
C ARG A 36 -13.16 -12.43 26.07
N ILE A 37 -13.94 -11.73 25.26
CA ILE A 37 -13.72 -11.57 23.80
C ILE A 37 -12.31 -11.02 23.49
N THR A 38 -11.71 -10.26 24.40
CA THR A 38 -10.35 -9.73 24.25
C THR A 38 -9.30 -10.83 24.15
N ASP A 39 -9.50 -11.95 24.84
CA ASP A 39 -8.49 -12.99 24.98
C ASP A 39 -8.50 -13.91 23.74
N CYS A 40 -9.69 -14.16 23.19
CA CYS A 40 -9.85 -14.92 21.94
C CYS A 40 -9.38 -14.13 20.70
N ILE A 41 -9.62 -12.81 20.65
CA ILE A 41 -9.13 -11.95 19.55
C ILE A 41 -7.60 -11.80 19.63
N THR A 42 -7.02 -11.69 20.82
CA THR A 42 -5.58 -11.56 20.97
C THR A 42 -4.84 -12.83 20.60
N ASP A 43 -5.33 -14.01 20.99
CA ASP A 43 -4.70 -15.28 20.60
C ASP A 43 -4.86 -15.60 19.12
N TRP A 44 -6.03 -15.36 18.51
CA TRP A 44 -6.22 -15.59 17.07
C TRP A 44 -5.33 -14.66 16.22
N LYS A 45 -5.17 -13.40 16.67
CA LYS A 45 -4.25 -12.43 16.05
C LYS A 45 -2.78 -12.82 16.25
N LYS A 46 -2.41 -13.39 17.40
CA LYS A 46 -1.04 -13.84 17.71
C LYS A 46 -0.65 -15.08 16.92
N ILE A 47 -1.56 -16.04 16.75
CA ILE A 47 -1.32 -17.31 16.04
C ILE A 47 -1.26 -17.12 14.51
N ASN A 48 -2.12 -16.27 13.93
CA ASN A 48 -2.06 -16.01 12.47
C ASN A 48 -0.86 -15.14 12.07
N ILE A 49 -0.48 -14.16 12.89
CA ILE A 49 0.68 -13.29 12.60
C ILE A 49 1.99 -14.08 12.71
N THR A 50 2.16 -14.90 13.75
CA THR A 50 3.43 -15.66 13.94
C THR A 50 3.64 -16.78 12.92
N LYS A 51 2.57 -17.39 12.37
CA LYS A 51 2.70 -18.42 11.32
C LYS A 51 2.90 -17.85 9.92
N MET A 52 2.42 -16.63 9.62
CA MET A 52 2.69 -15.96 8.33
C MET A 52 4.04 -15.23 8.31
N ASP A 53 4.49 -14.69 9.44
CA ASP A 53 5.72 -13.88 9.49
C ASP A 53 7.03 -14.70 9.53
N GLY A 54 6.97 -15.98 9.90
CA GLY A 54 8.16 -16.80 10.15
C GLY A 54 8.88 -17.32 8.91
N ASN A 55 8.16 -17.53 7.80
CA ASN A 55 8.71 -18.09 6.56
C ASN A 55 8.77 -17.08 5.38
N ILE A 56 8.03 -15.96 5.46
CA ILE A 56 7.98 -14.94 4.38
C ILE A 56 9.05 -13.86 4.56
N ARG A 57 9.67 -13.76 5.74
CA ARG A 57 10.87 -12.94 5.94
C ARG A 57 12.13 -13.67 5.48
N GLU A 58 12.10 -14.29 4.30
CA GLU A 58 13.34 -14.29 3.52
C GLU A 58 13.76 -12.83 3.39
N LYS A 59 15.05 -12.55 3.61
CA LYS A 59 15.57 -11.18 3.70
C LYS A 59 15.23 -10.42 2.41
N MET A 60 14.14 -9.67 2.41
CA MET A 60 13.78 -8.77 1.31
C MET A 60 15.00 -7.91 0.97
N LYS A 61 15.24 -7.73 -0.33
CA LYS A 61 16.36 -6.92 -0.81
C LYS A 61 16.20 -5.49 -0.27
N LYS A 62 17.31 -4.85 0.09
CA LYS A 62 17.29 -3.46 0.54
C LYS A 62 16.81 -2.56 -0.59
N ASN A 63 16.06 -1.53 -0.24
CA ASN A 63 15.56 -0.58 -1.22
C ASN A 63 16.73 0.18 -1.88
N PRO A 64 16.88 0.14 -3.21
CA PRO A 64 17.95 0.84 -3.92
C PRO A 64 17.86 2.37 -3.74
N ARG A 65 16.71 2.90 -3.32
CA ARG A 65 16.55 4.29 -2.88
C ARG A 65 17.45 4.65 -1.68
N GLU A 66 17.76 3.73 -0.78
CA GLU A 66 18.64 4.00 0.37
C GLU A 66 20.09 4.29 -0.06
N GLY A 67 20.52 3.79 -1.23
CA GLY A 67 21.87 3.97 -1.77
C GLY A 67 21.94 4.88 -3.01
N ALA A 68 20.83 5.49 -3.42
CA ALA A 68 20.75 6.26 -4.65
C ALA A 68 21.36 7.66 -4.51
N ASN A 69 22.15 8.08 -5.50
CA ASN A 69 22.60 9.47 -5.66
C ASN A 69 21.41 10.41 -5.87
N PHE A 70 21.55 11.70 -5.55
CA PHE A 70 20.49 12.71 -5.69
C PHE A 70 19.81 12.68 -7.06
N PHE A 71 20.59 12.65 -8.15
CA PHE A 71 20.04 12.57 -9.51
C PHE A 71 19.25 11.30 -9.76
N ASN A 72 19.77 10.13 -9.35
CA ASN A 72 19.08 8.83 -9.47
C ASN A 72 17.76 8.81 -8.67
N ALA A 73 17.72 9.49 -7.53
CA ALA A 73 16.51 9.64 -6.73
C ALA A 73 15.47 10.55 -7.41
N VAL A 74 15.88 11.68 -7.99
CA VAL A 74 14.99 12.64 -8.68
C VAL A 74 14.45 12.08 -9.99
N THR A 75 15.26 11.37 -10.77
CA THR A 75 14.82 10.77 -12.04
C THR A 75 14.09 9.44 -11.85
N TYR A 76 13.90 8.99 -10.60
CA TYR A 76 13.34 7.68 -10.25
C TYR A 76 14.02 6.51 -10.98
N THR A 77 15.28 6.68 -11.37
CA THR A 77 16.03 5.69 -12.17
C THR A 77 16.19 4.37 -11.40
N TRP A 78 16.21 4.41 -10.07
CA TRP A 78 16.20 3.22 -9.21
C TRP A 78 14.94 2.34 -9.40
N MET A 79 13.82 2.87 -9.88
CA MET A 79 12.62 2.08 -10.21
C MET A 79 12.74 1.37 -11.57
N LEU A 80 13.62 1.83 -12.47
CA LEU A 80 13.77 1.20 -13.78
C LEU A 80 14.23 -0.26 -13.67
N GLU A 81 14.98 -0.60 -12.62
CA GLU A 81 15.42 -1.98 -12.38
C GLU A 81 14.24 -2.92 -12.17
N ILE A 82 13.24 -2.52 -11.37
CA ILE A 82 12.06 -3.37 -11.12
C ILE A 82 11.16 -3.45 -12.35
N PHE A 83 11.03 -2.36 -13.13
CA PHE A 83 10.26 -2.38 -14.36
C PHE A 83 10.91 -3.23 -15.44
N HIS A 84 12.23 -3.17 -15.58
CA HIS A 84 12.96 -4.01 -16.52
C HIS A 84 12.92 -5.48 -16.09
N LEU A 85 12.93 -5.77 -14.78
CA LEU A 85 12.71 -7.12 -14.26
C LEU A 85 11.31 -7.62 -14.60
N GLY A 86 10.28 -6.81 -14.36
CA GLY A 86 8.88 -7.09 -14.69
C GLY A 86 8.61 -7.24 -16.19
N TYR A 87 9.40 -6.59 -17.04
CA TYR A 87 9.34 -6.79 -18.50
C TYR A 87 9.88 -8.16 -18.92
N LYS A 88 10.89 -8.67 -18.23
CA LYS A 88 11.52 -9.96 -18.56
C LYS A 88 10.78 -11.16 -17.98
N ARG A 89 10.19 -11.01 -16.80
CA ARG A 89 9.48 -12.07 -16.08
C ARG A 89 8.47 -11.48 -15.10
N ASP A 90 7.49 -12.28 -14.72
CA ASP A 90 6.56 -11.91 -13.66
C ASP A 90 7.30 -11.65 -12.34
N LEU A 91 6.86 -10.62 -11.63
CA LEU A 91 7.43 -10.20 -10.36
C LEU A 91 6.91 -11.10 -9.24
N GLU A 92 7.82 -11.68 -8.46
CA GLU A 92 7.49 -12.51 -7.31
C GLU A 92 7.70 -11.74 -6.00
N LEU A 93 7.19 -12.26 -4.89
CA LEU A 93 7.25 -11.61 -3.56
C LEU A 93 8.69 -11.36 -3.09
N GLU A 94 9.62 -12.20 -3.53
CA GLU A 94 11.04 -12.19 -3.18
C GLU A 94 11.81 -11.06 -3.89
N ASP A 95 11.26 -10.52 -4.98
CA ASP A 95 11.84 -9.40 -5.72
C ASP A 95 11.44 -8.03 -5.17
N LEU A 96 10.46 -8.00 -4.26
CA LEU A 96 10.04 -6.76 -3.63
C LEU A 96 11.06 -6.27 -2.61
N TYR A 97 11.29 -4.96 -2.65
CA TYR A 97 12.20 -4.28 -1.74
C TYR A 97 11.59 -4.07 -0.36
N GLU A 98 12.44 -4.09 0.67
CA GLU A 98 12.02 -3.71 2.02
C GLU A 98 11.54 -2.24 2.05
N PRO A 99 10.48 -1.92 2.81
CA PRO A 99 10.09 -0.54 3.04
C PRO A 99 11.23 0.28 3.64
N LEU A 100 11.39 1.51 3.14
CA LEU A 100 12.34 2.48 3.70
C LEU A 100 12.12 2.60 5.20
N LYS A 101 13.20 2.70 5.99
CA LYS A 101 13.13 2.76 7.47
C LYS A 101 12.14 3.80 7.98
N GLU A 102 12.05 4.94 7.30
CA GLU A 102 11.15 6.06 7.63
C GLU A 102 9.66 5.74 7.45
N HIS A 103 9.34 4.83 6.53
CA HIS A 103 7.97 4.44 6.19
C HIS A 103 7.53 3.15 6.89
N LYS A 104 8.34 2.62 7.81
CA LYS A 104 7.97 1.43 8.59
C LYS A 104 6.84 1.76 9.55
N SER A 105 5.80 0.92 9.54
CA SER A 105 4.56 1.10 10.30
C SER A 105 4.76 1.05 11.82
N ASN A 106 5.76 0.30 12.29
CA ASN A 106 6.07 0.18 13.71
C ASN A 106 6.48 1.53 14.34
N ILE A 107 7.40 2.26 13.72
CA ILE A 107 7.91 3.54 14.24
C ILE A 107 6.77 4.56 14.33
N MET A 108 5.96 4.65 13.29
CA MET A 108 4.85 5.60 13.25
C MET A 108 3.72 5.21 14.21
N GLY A 109 3.43 3.91 14.29
CA GLY A 109 2.42 3.34 15.20
C GLY A 109 2.77 3.56 16.66
N ASP A 110 4.02 3.32 17.05
CA ASP A 110 4.50 3.51 18.42
C ASP A 110 4.42 4.98 18.85
N LYS A 111 4.82 5.90 17.95
CA LYS A 111 4.72 7.34 18.19
C LYS A 111 3.27 7.79 18.36
N LEU A 112 2.36 7.30 17.50
CA LEU A 112 0.94 7.62 17.60
C LEU A 112 0.33 7.04 18.89
N ALA A 113 0.65 5.80 19.24
CA ALA A 113 0.17 5.14 20.44
C ALA A 113 0.64 5.83 21.73
N ALA A 114 1.88 6.32 21.75
CA ALA A 114 2.41 7.09 22.88
C ALA A 114 1.63 8.41 23.08
N VAL A 115 1.42 9.19 22.01
CA VAL A 115 0.68 10.46 22.11
C VAL A 115 -0.80 10.22 22.44
N TRP A 116 -1.39 9.14 21.92
CA TRP A 116 -2.76 8.72 22.25
C TRP A 116 -2.92 8.40 23.74
N ARG A 117 -2.01 7.58 24.31
CA ARG A 117 -2.03 7.24 25.75
C ARG A 117 -1.92 8.49 26.63
N ASN A 118 -1.00 9.40 26.32
CA ASN A 118 -0.86 10.67 27.04
C ASN A 118 -2.13 11.53 26.95
N HIS A 119 -2.82 11.53 25.80
CA HIS A 119 -4.08 12.24 25.63
C HIS A 119 -5.21 11.65 26.50
N LEU A 120 -5.33 10.32 26.53
CA LEU A 120 -6.30 9.62 27.37
C LEU A 120 -6.09 9.91 28.86
N GLU A 121 -4.85 9.85 29.33
CA GLU A 121 -4.51 10.17 30.73
C GLU A 121 -4.86 11.62 31.09
N SER A 122 -4.61 12.55 30.17
CA SER A 122 -4.95 13.97 30.34
C SER A 122 -6.46 14.20 30.43
N CYS A 123 -7.25 13.46 29.65
CA CYS A 123 -8.71 13.48 29.73
C CYS A 123 -9.22 12.87 31.05
N LYS A 124 -8.66 11.73 31.49
CA LYS A 124 -9.02 11.10 32.77
C LYS A 124 -8.77 12.02 33.97
N LYS A 125 -7.60 12.66 34.04
CA LYS A 125 -7.25 13.60 35.12
C LYS A 125 -8.16 14.83 35.16
N LYS A 126 -8.56 15.36 34.00
CA LYS A 126 -9.44 16.54 33.92
C LYS A 126 -10.93 16.23 34.08
N ASN A 127 -11.37 15.01 33.83
CA ASN A 127 -12.76 14.59 34.09
C ASN A 127 -13.09 14.56 35.60
N SER A 128 -12.08 14.42 36.46
CA SER A 128 -12.23 14.62 37.91
C SER A 128 -12.43 16.09 38.31
N ASN A 129 -12.12 17.04 37.41
CA ASN A 129 -12.16 18.48 37.65
C ASN A 129 -13.11 19.15 36.64
N LYS A 130 -14.40 18.79 36.71
CA LYS A 130 -15.61 19.38 36.09
C LYS A 130 -15.61 19.73 34.58
N ASN A 131 -14.50 19.54 33.86
CA ASN A 131 -14.35 19.85 32.45
C ASN A 131 -14.27 18.55 31.64
N ASN A 132 -15.41 18.16 31.06
CA ASN A 132 -15.57 16.96 30.24
C ASN A 132 -14.91 17.20 28.86
N ILE A 133 -13.68 16.74 28.66
CA ILE A 133 -12.96 16.92 27.38
C ILE A 133 -13.27 15.73 26.47
N PRO A 134 -13.89 15.94 25.29
CA PRO A 134 -14.19 14.86 24.36
C PRO A 134 -12.90 14.25 23.78
N ILE A 135 -12.85 12.92 23.75
CA ILE A 135 -11.74 12.13 23.21
C ILE A 135 -11.85 12.14 21.68
N ASN A 136 -10.95 12.87 21.02
CA ASN A 136 -11.00 13.08 19.58
C ASN A 136 -9.71 12.63 18.89
N LEU A 137 -9.82 11.68 17.95
CA LEU A 137 -8.69 11.17 17.16
C LEU A 137 -8.06 12.26 16.28
N ARG A 138 -8.88 13.12 15.67
CA ARG A 138 -8.42 14.24 14.83
C ARG A 138 -7.38 15.12 15.55
N ARG A 139 -7.61 15.42 16.83
CA ARG A 139 -6.72 16.27 17.62
C ARG A 139 -5.36 15.60 17.83
N VAL A 140 -5.35 14.29 18.10
CA VAL A 140 -4.12 13.51 18.25
C VAL A 140 -3.38 13.41 16.93
N LEU A 141 -4.10 13.19 15.82
CA LEU A 141 -3.52 13.13 14.48
C LEU A 141 -2.86 14.47 14.08
N ILE A 142 -3.56 15.59 14.25
CA ILE A 142 -3.02 16.93 14.00
C ILE A 142 -1.80 17.21 14.89
N ARG A 143 -1.78 16.73 16.13
CA ARG A 143 -0.63 16.94 17.02
C ARG A 143 0.60 16.12 16.62
N VAL A 144 0.41 14.90 16.11
CA VAL A 144 1.52 14.02 15.71
C VAL A 144 2.09 14.43 14.35
N PHE A 145 1.23 14.78 13.40
CA PHE A 145 1.62 14.99 12.01
C PHE A 145 1.46 16.42 11.51
N GLY A 146 0.58 17.21 12.12
CA GLY A 146 0.12 18.49 11.58
C GLY A 146 1.23 19.51 11.35
N ALA A 147 2.21 19.63 12.26
CA ALA A 147 3.32 20.56 12.07
C ALA A 147 4.23 20.17 10.88
N ARG A 148 4.47 18.87 10.68
CA ARG A 148 5.26 18.37 9.55
C ARG A 148 4.50 18.58 8.23
N PHE A 149 3.22 18.23 8.19
CA PHE A 149 2.38 18.47 7.02
C PHE A 149 2.21 19.96 6.72
N ALA A 150 2.05 20.81 7.74
CA ALA A 150 1.94 22.26 7.54
C ALA A 150 3.23 22.85 6.97
N PHE A 151 4.39 22.39 7.42
CA PHE A 151 5.68 22.81 6.87
C PHE A 151 5.84 22.41 5.40
N TYR A 152 5.60 21.13 5.06
CA TYR A 152 5.65 20.68 3.67
C TYR A 152 4.60 21.36 2.79
N GLY A 153 3.38 21.55 3.31
CA GLY A 153 2.31 22.24 2.62
C GLY A 153 2.60 23.71 2.38
N LEU A 154 3.26 24.40 3.32
CA LEU A 154 3.68 25.80 3.14
C LEU A 154 4.75 25.93 2.05
N ILE A 155 5.74 25.04 2.05
CA ILE A 155 6.78 25.01 1.01
C ILE A 155 6.15 24.70 -0.34
N ALA A 156 5.30 23.68 -0.42
CA ALA A 156 4.60 23.32 -1.65
C ALA A 156 3.73 24.47 -2.16
N LEU A 157 2.96 25.13 -1.28
CA LEU A 157 2.14 26.28 -1.65
C LEU A 157 2.98 27.43 -2.21
N LEU A 158 4.09 27.76 -1.56
CA LEU A 158 4.97 28.82 -2.03
C LEU A 158 5.59 28.48 -3.39
N MET A 159 6.10 27.26 -3.55
CA MET A 159 6.68 26.80 -4.81
C MET A 159 5.64 26.77 -5.92
N GLU A 160 4.44 26.26 -5.66
CA GLU A 160 3.35 26.17 -6.63
C GLU A 160 2.87 27.55 -7.11
N VAL A 161 2.68 28.51 -6.18
CA VAL A 161 2.26 29.86 -6.53
C VAL A 161 3.32 30.56 -7.40
N VAL A 162 4.59 30.45 -7.03
CA VAL A 162 5.68 31.06 -7.79
C VAL A 162 5.79 30.46 -9.19
N MET A 163 5.79 29.13 -9.29
CA MET A 163 5.93 28.43 -10.57
C MET A 163 4.74 28.70 -11.51
N ARG A 164 3.50 28.71 -10.99
CA ARG A 164 2.29 28.98 -11.80
C ARG A 164 2.22 30.41 -12.33
N VAL A 165 2.75 31.38 -11.59
CA VAL A 165 2.75 32.79 -12.03
C VAL A 165 3.89 33.06 -13.01
N ILE A 166 5.05 32.44 -12.82
CA ILE A 166 6.21 32.65 -13.70
C ILE A 166 5.95 32.15 -15.12
N GLN A 167 5.30 31.00 -15.31
CA GLN A 167 5.06 30.43 -16.65
C GLN A 167 4.39 31.38 -17.64
N PRO A 168 3.19 31.95 -17.36
CA PRO A 168 2.52 32.85 -18.30
C PRO A 168 3.26 34.19 -18.45
N LEU A 169 3.95 34.67 -17.42
CA LEU A 169 4.71 35.92 -17.50
C LEU A 169 5.93 35.79 -18.42
N VAL A 170 6.71 34.71 -18.27
CA VAL A 170 7.87 34.46 -19.13
C VAL A 170 7.43 34.17 -20.56
N LEU A 171 6.35 33.40 -20.73
CA LEU A 171 5.78 33.16 -22.06
C LEU A 171 5.31 34.46 -22.73
N GLY A 172 4.62 35.34 -21.98
CA GLY A 172 4.19 36.64 -22.50
C GLY A 172 5.37 37.52 -22.93
N ARG A 173 6.45 37.57 -22.13
CA ARG A 173 7.68 38.28 -22.49
C ARG A 173 8.39 37.66 -23.69
N PHE A 174 8.38 36.34 -23.80
CA PHE A 174 8.94 35.64 -24.96
C PHE A 174 8.15 35.92 -26.24
N VAL A 175 6.82 36.00 -26.18
CA VAL A 175 6.00 36.35 -27.35
C VAL A 175 6.22 37.81 -27.76
N GLN A 176 6.41 38.74 -26.81
CA GLN A 176 6.70 40.15 -27.11
C GLN A 176 7.96 40.34 -27.95
N TYR A 177 8.96 39.47 -27.83
CA TYR A 177 10.16 39.51 -28.67
C TYR A 177 9.86 39.40 -30.18
N PHE A 178 8.77 38.71 -30.56
CA PHE A 178 8.37 38.60 -31.97
C PHE A 178 7.52 39.77 -32.45
N ILE A 179 7.07 40.64 -31.54
CA ILE A 179 6.21 41.79 -31.84
C ILE A 179 7.03 43.08 -31.84
N ASP A 180 7.93 43.24 -30.87
CA ASP A 180 8.76 44.44 -30.67
C ASP A 180 10.25 44.15 -30.92
N ASP A 181 10.89 44.94 -31.79
CA ASP A 181 12.34 44.85 -32.09
C ASP A 181 13.26 45.35 -30.95
N ASN A 182 12.69 45.86 -29.87
CA ASN A 182 13.45 46.44 -28.75
C ASN A 182 14.08 45.39 -27.82
N ILE A 183 13.69 44.12 -27.94
CA ILE A 183 14.12 43.05 -27.05
C ILE A 183 15.33 42.34 -27.67
N SER A 184 16.43 42.26 -26.91
CA SER A 184 17.65 41.61 -27.37
C SER A 184 17.48 40.10 -27.51
N VAL A 185 18.17 39.51 -28.49
CA VAL A 185 18.20 38.06 -28.74
C VAL A 185 18.68 37.28 -27.50
N ASN A 186 19.61 37.85 -26.73
CA ASN A 186 20.10 37.23 -25.49
C ASN A 186 19.00 37.13 -24.42
N GLU A 187 18.13 38.13 -24.33
CA GLU A 187 16.97 38.11 -23.41
C GLU A 187 15.95 37.06 -23.85
N ALA A 188 15.72 36.94 -25.17
CA ALA A 188 14.85 35.92 -25.72
C ALA A 188 15.35 34.50 -25.40
N TYR A 189 16.66 34.24 -25.49
CA TYR A 189 17.24 32.96 -25.07
C TYR A 189 17.08 32.70 -23.57
N ILE A 190 17.21 33.73 -22.72
CA ILE A 190 16.95 33.59 -21.28
C ILE A 190 15.49 33.19 -21.05
N TYR A 191 14.52 33.88 -21.68
CA TYR A 191 13.11 33.52 -21.53
C TYR A 191 12.78 32.12 -22.04
N ALA A 192 13.31 31.73 -23.20
CA ALA A 192 13.15 30.37 -23.73
C ALA A 192 13.73 29.31 -22.79
N SER A 193 14.93 29.55 -22.24
CA SER A 193 15.56 28.64 -21.28
C SER A 193 14.75 28.51 -19.99
N CYS A 194 14.16 29.61 -19.49
CA CYS A 194 13.28 29.61 -18.34
C CYS A 194 12.00 28.81 -18.59
N ILE A 195 11.39 28.90 -19.78
CA ILE A 195 10.19 28.12 -20.14
C ILE A 195 10.51 26.62 -20.11
N ILE A 196 11.61 26.21 -20.75
CA ILE A 196 12.03 24.81 -20.79
C ILE A 196 12.33 24.29 -19.39
N LEU A 197 13.10 25.04 -18.59
CA LEU A 197 13.43 24.66 -17.22
C LEU A 197 12.18 24.52 -16.34
N THR A 198 11.26 25.47 -16.44
CA THR A 198 10.01 25.46 -15.65
C THR A 198 9.13 24.27 -16.06
N ALA A 199 9.08 23.91 -17.34
CA ALA A 199 8.37 22.73 -17.81
C ALA A 199 8.96 21.42 -17.25
N ILE A 200 10.30 21.28 -17.25
CA ILE A 200 10.98 20.10 -16.71
C ILE A 200 10.68 19.94 -15.20
N ILE A 201 10.75 21.02 -14.43
CA ILE A 201 10.48 20.98 -12.99
C ILE A 201 9.04 20.57 -12.71
N ASN A 202 8.06 21.10 -13.47
CA ASN A 202 6.66 20.73 -13.30
C ASN A 202 6.42 19.23 -13.54
N VAL A 203 7.02 18.67 -14.60
CA VAL A 203 6.91 17.23 -14.90
C VAL A 203 7.47 16.39 -13.76
N ILE A 204 8.64 16.76 -13.22
CA ILE A 204 9.25 16.04 -12.09
C ILE A 204 8.33 16.08 -10.86
N PHE A 205 7.73 17.23 -10.57
CA PHE A 205 6.84 17.40 -9.43
C PHE A 205 5.55 16.57 -9.58
N GLU A 206 4.92 16.58 -10.76
CA GLU A 206 3.69 15.83 -11.03
C GLU A 206 3.89 14.31 -10.95
N ILE A 207 5.04 13.81 -11.41
CA ILE A 207 5.41 12.39 -11.29
C ILE A 207 5.52 11.96 -9.81
N MET A 208 5.97 12.86 -8.93
CA MET A 208 6.09 12.56 -7.50
C MET A 208 4.71 12.38 -6.82
N ASP A 209 3.70 13.13 -7.25
CA ASP A 209 2.37 13.11 -6.63
C ASP A 209 1.47 11.99 -7.16
N THR A 210 1.70 11.51 -8.38
CA THR A 210 0.82 10.54 -9.07
C THR A 210 1.23 9.08 -8.93
N GLY A 211 2.35 8.79 -8.27
CA GLY A 211 2.88 7.42 -8.08
C GLY A 211 2.03 6.55 -7.14
N SER A 212 0.82 6.18 -7.55
CA SER A 212 -0.07 5.27 -6.83
C SER A 212 -0.24 3.96 -7.57
N ILE A 213 -0.12 2.84 -6.84
CA ILE A 213 -0.45 1.51 -7.38
C ILE A 213 -1.97 1.45 -7.50
N VAL A 214 -2.48 1.39 -8.74
CA VAL A 214 -3.91 1.51 -9.03
C VAL A 214 -4.65 0.18 -8.83
N GLU A 215 -4.04 -0.95 -9.23
CA GLU A 215 -4.64 -2.29 -9.12
C GLU A 215 -3.54 -3.34 -8.84
N PHE A 216 -3.85 -4.37 -8.07
CA PHE A 216 -2.95 -5.48 -7.74
C PHE A 216 -3.72 -6.79 -7.69
N ASP A 217 -3.52 -7.66 -8.68
CA ASP A 217 -3.95 -9.07 -8.66
C ASP A 217 -3.41 -9.80 -9.92
N HIS A 218 -3.71 -11.09 -10.07
CA HIS A 218 -3.46 -11.84 -11.30
C HIS A 218 -4.25 -11.22 -12.48
N PRO A 219 -3.66 -11.07 -13.68
CA PRO A 219 -4.29 -10.43 -14.84
C PRO A 219 -5.69 -10.98 -15.17
N HIS A 220 -5.89 -12.29 -15.00
CA HIS A 220 -7.19 -12.92 -15.19
C HIS A 220 -8.29 -12.40 -14.24
N ILE A 221 -7.96 -12.14 -12.98
CA ILE A 221 -8.90 -11.63 -11.97
C ILE A 221 -9.19 -10.15 -12.26
N LEU A 222 -8.16 -9.37 -12.61
CA LEU A 222 -8.32 -7.96 -12.98
C LEU A 222 -9.20 -7.77 -14.21
N LEU A 223 -9.06 -8.65 -15.22
CA LEU A 223 -9.86 -8.62 -16.45
C LEU A 223 -11.34 -9.00 -16.25
N GLN A 224 -11.71 -9.62 -15.13
CA GLN A 224 -13.13 -9.89 -14.83
C GLN A 224 -13.87 -8.60 -14.42
N ASN A 225 -13.14 -7.57 -13.96
CA ASN A 225 -13.73 -6.27 -13.71
C ASN A 225 -13.72 -5.42 -14.97
N GLU A 226 -14.85 -5.39 -15.69
CA GLU A 226 -14.99 -4.62 -16.94
C GLU A 226 -14.81 -3.10 -16.76
N SER A 227 -14.98 -2.59 -15.53
CA SER A 227 -14.79 -1.18 -15.18
C SER A 227 -13.38 -0.87 -14.62
N GLY A 228 -12.51 -1.88 -14.50
CA GLY A 228 -11.16 -1.74 -13.98
C GLY A 228 -10.21 -0.98 -14.90
N PHE A 229 -9.17 -0.40 -14.33
CA PHE A 229 -8.13 0.35 -15.04
C PHE A 229 -7.34 -0.57 -15.99
N PHE A 230 -6.97 -1.78 -15.53
CA PHE A 230 -6.28 -2.77 -16.35
C PHE A 230 -7.13 -3.24 -17.54
N SER A 231 -8.42 -3.48 -17.34
CA SER A 231 -9.36 -3.86 -18.40
C SER A 231 -9.49 -2.78 -19.48
N ASN A 232 -9.53 -1.50 -19.08
CA ASN A 232 -9.52 -0.39 -20.01
C ASN A 232 -8.22 -0.34 -20.82
N MET A 233 -7.05 -0.49 -20.17
CA MET A 233 -5.76 -0.52 -20.84
C MET A 233 -5.66 -1.66 -21.88
N VAL A 234 -6.16 -2.85 -21.54
CA VAL A 234 -6.20 -3.99 -22.47
C VAL A 234 -7.16 -3.72 -23.63
N ARG A 235 -8.29 -3.02 -23.40
CA ARG A 235 -9.22 -2.64 -24.47
C ARG A 235 -8.63 -1.63 -25.46
N GLU A 236 -7.78 -0.72 -24.99
CA GLU A 236 -7.05 0.24 -25.85
C GLU A 236 -6.09 -0.46 -26.85
N THR A 237 -5.70 -1.72 -26.59
CA THR A 237 -4.90 -2.51 -27.56
C THR A 237 -5.70 -3.04 -28.76
N GLY A 238 -7.01 -2.80 -28.79
CA GLY A 238 -7.94 -3.24 -29.82
C GLY A 238 -8.62 -4.57 -29.49
N ASN A 239 -9.85 -4.74 -29.99
CA ASN A 239 -10.73 -5.86 -29.61
C ASN A 239 -10.15 -7.26 -29.85
N THR A 240 -9.32 -7.44 -30.88
CA THR A 240 -8.71 -8.73 -31.21
C THR A 240 -7.58 -9.07 -30.23
N SER A 241 -6.66 -8.12 -30.03
CA SER A 241 -5.54 -8.24 -29.08
C SER A 241 -6.05 -8.43 -27.65
N ALA A 242 -7.08 -7.67 -27.25
CA ALA A 242 -7.70 -7.77 -25.94
C ALA A 242 -8.25 -9.18 -25.65
N LYS A 243 -8.93 -9.81 -26.62
CA LYS A 243 -9.45 -11.18 -26.48
C LYS A 243 -8.34 -12.22 -26.38
N ILE A 244 -7.27 -12.06 -27.16
CA ILE A 244 -6.10 -12.94 -27.10
C ILE A 244 -5.43 -12.84 -25.74
N LEU A 245 -5.18 -11.61 -25.27
CA LEU A 245 -4.59 -11.34 -23.95
C LEU A 245 -5.46 -11.92 -22.82
N ALA A 246 -6.78 -11.80 -22.91
CA ALA A 246 -7.70 -12.37 -21.92
C ALA A 246 -7.68 -13.91 -21.91
N ALA A 247 -7.56 -14.54 -23.08
CA ALA A 247 -7.44 -16.00 -23.19
C ALA A 247 -6.11 -16.50 -22.58
N ILE A 248 -5.00 -15.84 -22.89
CA ILE A 248 -3.67 -16.16 -22.33
C ILE A 248 -3.66 -15.98 -20.82
N ALA A 249 -4.25 -14.88 -20.32
CA ALA A 249 -4.35 -14.62 -18.89
C ALA A 249 -5.14 -15.73 -18.16
N LYS A 250 -6.24 -16.20 -18.77
CA LYS A 250 -7.05 -17.30 -18.23
C LYS A 250 -6.28 -18.62 -18.19
N GLU A 251 -5.61 -18.98 -19.28
CA GLU A 251 -4.82 -20.21 -19.35
C GLU A 251 -3.69 -20.22 -18.29
N THR A 252 -3.01 -19.09 -18.13
CA THR A 252 -1.94 -18.92 -17.13
C THR A 252 -2.47 -19.07 -15.72
N TYR A 253 -3.66 -18.51 -15.43
CA TYR A 253 -4.32 -18.62 -14.13
C TYR A 253 -4.69 -20.07 -13.78
N GLU A 254 -5.30 -20.80 -14.72
CA GLU A 254 -5.70 -22.20 -14.55
C GLU A 254 -4.47 -23.11 -14.35
N LYS A 255 -3.39 -22.86 -15.10
CA LYS A 255 -2.10 -23.54 -14.93
C LYS A 255 -1.54 -23.32 -13.53
N TYR A 256 -1.51 -22.09 -13.03
CA TYR A 256 -1.03 -21.78 -11.68
C TYR A 256 -1.87 -22.47 -10.59
N GLN A 257 -3.20 -22.52 -10.76
CA GLN A 257 -4.11 -23.16 -9.83
C GLN A 257 -3.91 -24.69 -9.77
N SER A 258 -3.63 -25.34 -10.90
CA SER A 258 -3.34 -26.78 -10.96
C SER A 258 -1.99 -27.16 -10.31
N ILE A 259 -0.96 -26.32 -10.50
CA ILE A 259 0.36 -26.52 -9.89
C ILE A 259 0.28 -26.43 -8.37
N SER A 260 -0.37 -25.39 -7.84
CA SER A 260 -0.56 -25.21 -6.40
C SER A 260 -1.33 -26.36 -5.73
N THR A 261 -2.30 -26.97 -6.43
CA THR A 261 -2.99 -28.16 -5.90
C THR A 261 -2.05 -29.37 -5.89
N SER A 262 -1.29 -29.63 -6.96
CA SER A 262 -0.36 -30.77 -7.06
C SER A 262 0.79 -30.73 -6.04
N THR A 263 1.32 -29.55 -5.70
CA THR A 263 2.35 -29.37 -4.66
C THR A 263 1.82 -29.69 -3.25
N ILE A 264 0.52 -29.44 -2.99
CA ILE A 264 -0.11 -29.79 -1.70
C ILE A 264 -0.30 -31.31 -1.57
N TYR A 265 -0.57 -32.03 -2.66
CA TYR A 265 -0.66 -33.50 -2.65
C TYR A 265 0.71 -34.18 -2.45
N THR A 266 1.77 -33.64 -3.02
CA THR A 266 3.13 -34.19 -2.85
C THR A 266 3.72 -33.90 -1.47
N SER A 267 3.45 -32.72 -0.88
CA SER A 267 3.82 -32.38 0.50
C SER A 267 3.15 -33.30 1.55
N LYS A 268 1.88 -33.67 1.34
CA LYS A 268 1.16 -34.59 2.24
C LYS A 268 1.60 -36.06 2.13
N ASN A 269 2.27 -36.43 1.06
CA ASN A 269 2.72 -37.81 0.79
C ASN A 269 4.24 -37.99 0.94
N LYS A 270 4.96 -37.05 1.57
CA LYS A 270 6.37 -37.29 1.92
C LYS A 270 6.40 -38.40 2.98
N PRO A 271 6.96 -39.60 2.68
CA PRO A 271 7.00 -40.67 3.66
C PRO A 271 7.79 -40.19 4.88
N THR A 272 7.15 -40.26 6.05
CA THR A 272 7.87 -40.23 7.31
C THR A 272 8.87 -41.38 7.26
N PHE A 273 10.14 -41.03 7.25
CA PHE A 273 11.21 -42.01 7.41
C PHE A 273 11.07 -42.53 8.85
N ASP A 274 10.41 -43.68 9.00
CA ASP A 274 10.31 -44.37 10.27
C ASP A 274 11.73 -44.71 10.71
N THR A 275 12.13 -44.12 11.84
CA THR A 275 13.31 -44.52 12.61
C THR A 275 13.15 -45.98 12.99
N VAL A 276 13.89 -46.85 12.30
CA VAL A 276 14.27 -48.16 12.80
C VAL A 276 15.79 -48.11 13.04
N PHE A 277 16.15 -48.42 14.29
CA PHE A 277 17.45 -48.39 14.98
C PHE A 277 17.75 -47.12 15.79
#